data_AF-A0A356FDM6-F1
#
_entry.id   AF-A0A356FDM6-F1
#
_cell.length_a   1.000
_cell.length_b   1.000
_cell.length_c   1.000
_cell.angle_alpha   90.00
_cell.angle_beta   90.00
_cell.angle_gamma   90.00
#
_symmetry.space_group_name_H-M   'P 1'
#
loop_
_entity.id
_entity.type
_entity.pdbx_description
1 polymer ?
#
loop_
_entity_poly.entity_id
_entity_poly.type
_entity_poly.pdbx_seq_one_letter_code
_entity_poly.pdbx_strand_id
1 'polypeptide(L)'
;MKFSLKFAVIVLSLVVVYLPAAGSLLAQDGTADASKPAPEPEFKSEKYKESYDKGKKEFEAGEYKDASRSFKKALSGARTKEDKAQVNKWILGCKGSSVLKKIEQYKKRNLWNEAYDQLLIALQRYGETPISGPLMKLFTDLEGALFLEIENFNFANTSLYSAKYGKSFVKDPAYLANGTPCLRWQNTRDGKPGMLKITNVPRNWSQFKSIEFWIALQVSAIPEAVVMSAGGAKKKGVAARTAAPPGQAVRTFLISKVPIKKTKAWQYVRIPLASLKSQGGATLEAVTDFRIQVPGGKTFNFLVDDIRLRKKNPQQAARSPRKR
;
A
#
# COMPACT_ATOMS: atom_id res chain seq x y z
N MET A 1 20.06 -40.36 -6.24
CA MET A 1 20.33 -39.04 -5.60
C MET A 1 19.16 -38.10 -5.91
N LYS A 2 18.30 -37.81 -4.93
CA LYS A 2 17.16 -36.88 -5.09
C LYS A 2 17.41 -35.67 -4.19
N PHE A 3 17.84 -34.55 -4.77
CA PHE A 3 17.97 -33.28 -4.06
C PHE A 3 16.58 -32.65 -3.89
N SER A 4 16.01 -32.79 -2.69
CA SER A 4 14.82 -32.05 -2.27
C SER A 4 15.23 -30.62 -1.93
N LEU A 5 15.01 -29.69 -2.87
CA LEU A 5 15.15 -28.26 -2.65
C LEU A 5 14.00 -27.79 -1.75
N LYS A 6 14.23 -27.78 -0.44
CA LYS A 6 13.32 -27.14 0.53
C LYS A 6 13.30 -25.65 0.23
N PHE A 7 12.27 -25.19 -0.48
CA PHE A 7 11.92 -23.77 -0.58
C PHE A 7 11.66 -23.27 0.84
N ALA A 8 12.64 -22.56 1.40
CA ALA A 8 12.42 -21.72 2.55
C ALA A 8 11.42 -20.62 2.14
N VAL A 9 10.14 -20.88 2.43
CA VAL A 9 9.11 -19.84 2.47
C VAL A 9 9.54 -18.91 3.60
N ILE A 10 10.24 -17.83 3.25
CA ILE A 10 10.45 -16.72 4.17
C ILE A 10 9.07 -16.14 4.40
N VAL A 11 8.41 -16.61 5.46
CA VAL A 11 7.19 -16.02 5.98
C VAL A 11 7.59 -14.62 6.42
N LEU A 12 7.24 -13.62 5.62
CA LEU A 12 7.40 -12.20 5.92
C LEU A 12 6.39 -11.82 7.03
N SER A 13 6.57 -12.43 8.20
CA SER A 13 5.90 -12.07 9.44
C SER A 13 6.69 -10.91 10.03
N LEU A 14 6.03 -9.79 10.30
CA LEU A 14 6.52 -8.74 11.18
C LEU A 14 7.80 -8.01 10.72
N VAL A 15 7.77 -7.40 9.54
CA VAL A 15 8.44 -6.10 9.37
C VAL A 15 7.32 -5.06 9.34
N VAL A 16 7.36 -4.11 10.27
CA VAL A 16 6.63 -2.84 10.05
C VAL A 16 7.37 -2.17 8.91
N VAL A 17 6.91 -2.46 7.70
CA VAL A 17 7.37 -1.75 6.54
C VAL A 17 6.70 -0.38 6.65
N TYR A 18 7.52 0.65 6.89
CA TYR A 18 7.11 2.04 6.66
C TYR A 18 6.94 2.18 5.15
N LEU A 19 5.80 1.72 4.66
CA LEU A 19 5.41 1.95 3.29
C LEU A 19 4.98 3.41 3.23
N PRO A 20 5.51 4.24 2.35
CA PRO A 20 4.80 5.47 2.03
C PRO A 20 3.44 5.06 1.42
N ALA A 21 2.36 5.69 1.86
CA ALA A 21 1.06 5.54 1.21
C ALA A 21 1.19 5.91 -0.27
N ALA A 22 0.38 5.31 -1.15
CA ALA A 22 0.49 5.54 -2.59
C ALA A 22 0.40 7.03 -2.97
N GLY A 23 -0.48 7.77 -2.30
CA GLY A 23 -0.56 9.21 -2.48
C GLY A 23 0.64 9.97 -1.91
N SER A 24 1.39 9.44 -0.93
CA SER A 24 2.62 10.07 -0.42
C SER A 24 3.78 9.93 -1.41
N LEU A 25 3.85 8.80 -2.10
CA LEU A 25 4.78 8.60 -3.21
C LEU A 25 4.43 9.49 -4.41
N LEU A 26 3.15 9.67 -4.71
CA LEU A 26 2.68 10.55 -5.80
C LEU A 26 2.72 12.05 -5.43
N ALA A 27 2.56 12.40 -4.15
CA ALA A 27 2.66 13.77 -3.66
C ALA A 27 4.11 14.24 -3.46
N GLN A 28 5.10 13.33 -3.55
CA GLN A 28 6.51 13.72 -3.59
C GLN A 28 6.87 14.56 -4.84
N ASP A 29 6.02 14.56 -5.87
CA ASP A 29 6.13 15.48 -7.01
C ASP A 29 5.58 16.90 -6.68
N GLY A 30 4.99 17.12 -5.51
CA GLY A 30 4.25 18.36 -5.18
C GLY A 30 4.81 19.25 -4.07
N THR A 31 5.76 18.80 -3.23
CA THR A 31 6.24 19.60 -2.08
C THR A 31 7.75 19.55 -1.81
N ALA A 32 8.56 19.19 -2.80
CA ALA A 32 9.94 19.68 -2.84
C ALA A 32 9.94 20.92 -3.74
N ASP A 33 10.58 21.99 -3.30
CA ASP A 33 10.95 23.13 -4.13
C ASP A 33 11.79 22.62 -5.31
N ALA A 34 11.12 22.14 -6.36
CA ALA A 34 11.69 21.59 -7.59
C ALA A 34 12.32 22.67 -8.48
N SER A 35 12.38 23.91 -7.98
CA SER A 35 12.89 25.09 -8.67
C SER A 35 14.40 25.31 -8.52
N LYS A 36 15.09 24.54 -7.66
CA LYS A 36 16.56 24.61 -7.57
C LYS A 36 17.18 23.29 -8.01
N PRO A 37 17.83 23.23 -9.20
CA PRO A 37 18.63 22.07 -9.55
C PRO A 37 19.64 21.84 -8.43
N ALA A 38 19.74 20.61 -7.93
CA ALA A 38 20.77 20.25 -6.98
C ALA A 38 22.12 20.71 -7.56
N PRO A 39 22.97 21.42 -6.77
CA PRO A 39 24.21 21.98 -7.28
C PRO A 39 25.02 20.86 -7.94
N GLU A 40 25.48 21.09 -9.17
CA GLU A 40 26.25 20.08 -9.88
C GLU A 40 27.54 19.75 -9.12
N PRO A 41 27.96 18.47 -9.09
CA PRO A 41 29.12 18.09 -8.31
C PRO A 41 30.39 18.71 -8.89
N GLU A 42 31.24 19.24 -8.01
CA GLU A 42 32.53 19.78 -8.42
C GLU A 42 33.61 18.69 -8.53
N PHE A 43 34.42 18.80 -9.58
CA PHE A 43 35.48 17.85 -9.88
C PHE A 43 36.85 18.50 -9.85
N LYS A 44 37.88 17.70 -9.55
CA LYS A 44 39.29 18.12 -9.53
C LYS A 44 39.85 18.41 -10.92
N SER A 45 39.27 17.81 -11.98
CA SER A 45 39.68 18.03 -13.36
C SER A 45 38.54 17.73 -14.35
N GLU A 46 38.65 18.27 -15.56
CA GLU A 46 37.64 18.14 -16.62
C GLU A 46 37.39 16.67 -17.00
N LYS A 47 38.42 15.83 -16.98
CA LYS A 47 38.33 14.38 -17.24
C LYS A 47 37.27 13.66 -16.37
N TYR A 48 37.14 14.07 -15.10
CA TYR A 48 36.16 13.46 -14.19
C TYR A 48 34.75 13.98 -14.42
N LYS A 49 34.63 15.25 -14.84
CA LYS A 49 33.36 15.85 -15.28
C LYS A 49 32.85 15.21 -16.57
N GLU A 50 33.72 15.01 -17.56
CA GLU A 50 33.41 14.25 -18.79
C GLU A 50 32.94 12.81 -18.46
N SER A 51 33.57 12.17 -17.48
CA SER A 51 33.16 10.83 -17.02
C SER A 51 31.79 10.85 -16.34
N TYR A 52 31.45 11.93 -15.64
CA TYR A 52 30.14 12.11 -14.99
C TYR A 52 29.04 12.33 -16.03
N ASP A 53 29.28 13.20 -17.01
CA ASP A 53 28.33 13.49 -18.09
C ASP A 53 28.13 12.28 -19.02
N LYS A 54 29.21 11.54 -19.30
CA LYS A 54 29.12 10.25 -19.97
C LYS A 54 28.27 9.26 -19.17
N GLY A 55 28.46 9.19 -17.86
CA GLY A 55 27.66 8.35 -16.97
C GLY A 55 26.17 8.69 -16.99
N LYS A 56 25.81 9.99 -17.01
CA LYS A 56 24.42 10.45 -17.16
C LYS A 56 23.81 9.97 -18.48
N LYS A 57 24.51 10.18 -19.61
CA LYS A 57 24.05 9.72 -20.93
C LYS A 57 23.88 8.21 -21.01
N GLU A 58 24.83 7.44 -20.48
CA GLU A 58 24.73 5.96 -20.42
C GLU A 58 23.57 5.51 -19.51
N PHE A 59 23.28 6.25 -18.43
CA PHE A 59 22.16 5.96 -17.55
C PHE A 59 20.81 6.18 -18.25
N GLU A 60 20.66 7.30 -18.94
CA GLU A 60 19.46 7.65 -19.73
C GLU A 60 19.23 6.67 -20.88
N ALA A 61 20.31 6.18 -21.51
CA ALA A 61 20.26 5.14 -22.53
C ALA A 61 19.93 3.73 -21.97
N GLY A 62 19.87 3.55 -20.65
CA GLY A 62 19.59 2.25 -20.01
C GLY A 62 20.81 1.32 -19.87
N GLU A 63 22.01 1.82 -20.18
CA GLU A 63 23.29 1.10 -20.09
C GLU A 63 23.89 1.20 -18.68
N TYR A 64 23.12 0.77 -17.67
CA TYR A 64 23.43 0.97 -16.25
C TYR A 64 24.76 0.36 -15.78
N LYS A 65 25.26 -0.68 -16.45
CA LYS A 65 26.56 -1.28 -16.11
C LYS A 65 27.71 -0.35 -16.48
N ASP A 66 27.65 0.25 -17.66
CA ASP A 66 28.67 1.17 -18.15
C ASP A 66 28.54 2.52 -17.46
N ALA A 67 27.31 3.01 -17.27
CA ALA A 67 27.04 4.19 -16.44
C ALA A 67 27.67 4.06 -15.04
N SER A 68 27.53 2.90 -14.39
CA SER A 68 28.14 2.66 -13.07
C SER A 68 29.67 2.74 -13.10
N ARG A 69 30.32 2.28 -14.18
CA ARG A 69 31.78 2.38 -14.35
C ARG A 69 32.21 3.84 -14.54
N SER A 70 31.47 4.58 -15.35
CA SER A 70 31.69 6.01 -15.61
C SER A 70 31.53 6.84 -14.33
N PHE A 71 30.47 6.59 -13.54
CA PHE A 71 30.28 7.26 -12.26
C PHE A 71 31.33 6.89 -11.20
N LYS A 72 31.84 5.65 -11.17
CA LYS A 72 32.96 5.29 -10.27
C LYS A 72 34.24 6.04 -10.62
N LYS A 73 34.50 6.31 -11.90
CA LYS A 73 35.61 7.15 -12.34
C LYS A 73 35.40 8.60 -11.88
N ALA A 74 34.23 9.17 -12.12
CA ALA A 74 33.86 10.50 -11.63
C ALA A 74 33.99 10.64 -10.10
N LEU A 75 33.60 9.61 -9.34
CA LEU A 75 33.68 9.59 -7.87
C LEU A 75 35.11 9.81 -7.35
N SER A 76 36.12 9.27 -8.04
CA SER A 76 37.53 9.43 -7.65
C SER A 76 38.04 10.87 -7.78
N GLY A 77 37.40 11.65 -8.65
CA GLY A 77 37.71 13.05 -8.92
C GLY A 77 36.83 14.08 -8.22
N ALA A 78 35.80 13.65 -7.49
CA ALA A 78 34.91 14.56 -6.75
C ALA A 78 35.66 15.25 -5.59
N ARG A 79 35.45 16.57 -5.43
CA ARG A 79 36.21 17.40 -4.49
C ARG A 79 35.74 17.22 -3.05
N THR A 80 34.47 17.50 -2.79
CA THR A 80 33.90 17.52 -1.44
C THR A 80 33.25 16.19 -1.06
N LYS A 81 32.82 16.07 0.20
CA LYS A 81 32.06 14.90 0.66
C LYS A 81 30.66 14.91 0.05
N GLU A 82 30.12 16.09 -0.17
CA GLU A 82 28.82 16.38 -0.75
C GLU A 82 28.80 15.98 -2.23
N ASP A 83 29.82 16.35 -3.01
CA ASP A 83 29.96 15.94 -4.42
C ASP A 83 30.07 14.42 -4.55
N LYS A 84 30.85 13.78 -3.67
CA LYS A 84 30.97 12.32 -3.61
C LYS A 84 29.64 11.67 -3.27
N ALA A 85 28.87 12.26 -2.35
CA ALA A 85 27.54 11.76 -2.00
C ALA A 85 26.58 11.84 -3.20
N GLN A 86 26.61 12.92 -3.97
CA GLN A 86 25.81 13.06 -5.19
C GLN A 86 26.19 12.00 -6.25
N VAL A 87 27.48 11.83 -6.55
CA VAL A 87 27.91 10.79 -7.50
C VAL A 87 27.57 9.38 -6.98
N ASN A 88 27.65 9.15 -5.67
CA ASN A 88 27.21 7.88 -5.07
C ASN A 88 25.72 7.61 -5.23
N LYS A 89 24.85 8.64 -5.25
CA LYS A 89 23.40 8.45 -5.55
C LYS A 89 23.20 7.88 -6.95
N TRP A 90 23.97 8.35 -7.95
CA TRP A 90 23.94 7.80 -9.31
C TRP A 90 24.41 6.35 -9.36
N ILE A 91 25.50 6.02 -8.66
CA ILE A 91 25.99 4.63 -8.56
C ILE A 91 24.94 3.73 -7.90
N LEU A 92 24.25 4.23 -6.86
CA LEU A 92 23.19 3.50 -6.18
C LEU A 92 21.99 3.29 -7.11
N GLY A 93 21.59 4.30 -7.89
CA GLY A 93 20.56 4.20 -8.92
C GLY A 93 20.89 3.14 -9.99
N CYS A 94 22.15 3.07 -10.43
CA CYS A 94 22.61 2.03 -11.35
C CYS A 94 22.42 0.62 -10.77
N LYS A 95 22.65 0.42 -9.47
CA LYS A 95 22.37 -0.86 -8.79
C LYS A 95 20.87 -1.17 -8.77
N GLY A 96 20.04 -0.16 -8.55
CA GLY A 96 18.57 -0.26 -8.58
C GLY A 96 18.01 -0.78 -9.90
N SER A 97 18.69 -0.55 -11.03
CA SER A 97 18.26 -1.04 -12.36
C SER A 97 18.12 -2.57 -12.44
N SER A 98 18.98 -3.32 -11.76
CA SER A 98 18.90 -4.78 -11.72
C SER A 98 17.65 -5.27 -10.99
N VAL A 99 17.25 -4.54 -9.95
CA VAL A 99 16.02 -4.77 -9.19
C VAL A 99 14.81 -4.42 -10.04
N LEU A 100 14.83 -3.28 -10.74
CA LEU A 100 13.79 -2.88 -11.68
C LEU A 100 13.52 -3.95 -12.75
N LYS A 101 14.58 -4.45 -13.42
CA LYS A 101 14.45 -5.54 -14.41
C LYS A 101 13.84 -6.82 -13.80
N LYS A 102 14.19 -7.15 -12.56
CA LYS A 102 13.61 -8.30 -11.84
C LYS A 102 12.12 -8.09 -11.54
N ILE A 103 11.72 -6.88 -11.13
CA ILE A 103 10.31 -6.54 -10.88
C ILE A 103 9.49 -6.64 -12.17
N GLU A 104 10.00 -6.11 -13.28
CA GLU A 104 9.36 -6.25 -14.58
C GLU A 104 9.22 -7.72 -15.01
N GLN A 105 10.20 -8.57 -14.68
CA GLN A 105 10.11 -10.01 -14.94
C GLN A 105 8.98 -10.66 -14.13
N TYR A 106 8.77 -10.28 -12.87
CA TYR A 106 7.61 -10.73 -12.09
C TYR A 106 6.29 -10.29 -12.74
N LYS A 107 6.19 -9.04 -13.21
CA LYS A 107 5.02 -8.53 -13.94
C LYS A 107 4.74 -9.36 -15.20
N LYS A 108 5.77 -9.63 -16.02
CA LYS A 108 5.67 -10.48 -17.24
C LYS A 108 5.23 -11.92 -16.93
N ARG A 109 5.60 -12.45 -15.77
CA ARG A 109 5.19 -13.78 -15.28
C ARG A 109 3.81 -13.79 -14.61
N ASN A 110 3.06 -12.69 -14.66
CA ASN A 110 1.77 -12.53 -13.97
C ASN A 110 1.84 -12.66 -12.44
N LEU A 111 3.01 -12.43 -11.85
CA LEU A 111 3.25 -12.38 -10.40
C LEU A 111 3.18 -10.93 -9.93
N TRP A 112 2.03 -10.30 -10.14
CA TRP A 112 1.86 -8.86 -9.97
C TRP A 112 1.95 -8.43 -8.50
N ASN A 113 1.41 -9.25 -7.59
CA ASN A 113 1.51 -9.01 -6.17
C ASN A 113 2.98 -9.02 -5.72
N GLU A 114 3.76 -10.01 -6.16
CA GLU A 114 5.18 -10.13 -5.86
C GLU A 114 5.97 -8.97 -6.48
N ALA A 115 5.63 -8.56 -7.70
CA ALA A 115 6.22 -7.38 -8.34
C ALA A 115 6.00 -6.13 -7.49
N TYR A 116 4.76 -5.88 -7.05
CA TYR A 116 4.42 -4.71 -6.23
C TYR A 116 5.12 -4.73 -4.87
N ASP A 117 5.12 -5.86 -4.17
CA ASP A 117 5.78 -5.95 -2.86
C ASP A 117 7.31 -5.75 -2.98
N GLN A 118 7.94 -6.23 -4.06
CA GLN A 118 9.37 -5.97 -4.34
C GLN A 118 9.63 -4.52 -4.76
N LEU A 119 8.69 -3.91 -5.49
CA LEU A 119 8.77 -2.51 -5.89
C LEU A 119 8.75 -1.56 -4.69
N LEU A 120 7.90 -1.82 -3.71
CA LEU A 120 7.85 -1.04 -2.48
C LEU A 120 9.20 -1.05 -1.73
N ILE A 121 9.85 -2.22 -1.64
CA ILE A 121 11.20 -2.35 -1.07
C ILE A 121 12.23 -1.58 -1.92
N ALA A 122 12.09 -1.62 -3.25
CA ALA A 122 12.97 -0.89 -4.15
C ALA A 122 12.81 0.64 -4.00
N LEU A 123 11.58 1.15 -3.88
CA LEU A 123 11.31 2.56 -3.66
C LEU A 123 11.89 3.05 -2.32
N GLN A 124 11.78 2.27 -1.25
CA GLN A 124 12.40 2.60 0.03
C GLN A 124 13.93 2.75 -0.07
N ARG A 125 14.57 1.97 -0.94
CA ARG A 125 16.04 1.94 -1.07
C ARG A 125 16.59 2.87 -2.14
N TYR A 126 15.83 3.09 -3.21
CA TYR A 126 16.29 3.74 -4.44
C TYR A 126 15.42 4.94 -4.84
N GLY A 127 14.35 5.25 -4.10
CA GLY A 127 13.41 6.33 -4.41
C GLY A 127 14.02 7.73 -4.39
N GLU A 128 15.13 7.93 -3.67
CA GLU A 128 15.89 9.20 -3.66
C GLU A 128 17.05 9.22 -4.67
N THR A 129 17.07 8.28 -5.62
CA THR A 129 18.10 8.17 -6.65
C THR A 129 17.51 8.40 -8.04
N PRO A 130 18.32 8.64 -9.08
CA PRO A 130 17.83 8.90 -10.44
C PRO A 130 17.01 7.77 -11.08
N ILE A 131 17.00 6.55 -10.51
CA ILE A 131 16.13 5.45 -10.96
C ILE A 131 14.68 5.59 -10.43
N SER A 132 14.40 6.61 -9.62
CA SER A 132 13.09 6.85 -9.00
C SER A 132 11.97 7.00 -10.04
N GLY A 133 12.20 7.77 -11.11
CA GLY A 133 11.21 7.98 -12.17
C GLY A 133 10.69 6.66 -12.77
N PRO A 134 11.58 5.78 -13.27
CA PRO A 134 11.18 4.45 -13.73
C PRO A 134 10.48 3.59 -12.66
N LEU A 135 10.92 3.63 -11.40
CA LEU A 135 10.26 2.89 -10.31
C LEU A 135 8.85 3.44 -10.03
N MET A 136 8.68 4.76 -10.03
CA MET A 136 7.41 5.44 -9.81
C MET A 136 6.43 5.19 -10.94
N LYS A 137 6.89 5.17 -12.20
CA LYS A 137 6.05 4.76 -13.33
C LYS A 137 5.52 3.33 -13.12
N LEU A 138 6.38 2.40 -12.73
CA LEU A 138 5.98 1.02 -12.46
C LEU A 138 5.05 0.93 -11.24
N PHE A 139 5.20 1.84 -10.28
CA PHE A 139 4.35 1.92 -9.10
C PHE A 139 2.93 2.30 -9.48
N THR A 140 2.76 3.39 -10.23
CA THR A 140 1.45 3.85 -10.73
C THR A 140 0.76 2.77 -11.57
N ASP A 141 1.50 2.12 -12.46
CA ASP A 141 1.00 1.00 -13.27
C ASP A 141 0.45 -0.13 -12.39
N LEU A 142 1.21 -0.58 -11.39
CA LEU A 142 0.83 -1.69 -10.53
C LEU A 142 -0.25 -1.30 -9.52
N GLU A 143 -0.24 -0.07 -9.00
CA GLU A 143 -1.29 0.51 -8.16
C GLU A 143 -2.66 0.40 -8.85
N GLY A 144 -2.81 1.04 -10.02
CA GLY A 144 -4.08 1.07 -10.74
C GLY A 144 -4.53 -0.33 -11.21
N ALA A 145 -3.58 -1.21 -11.46
CA ALA A 145 -3.86 -2.58 -11.87
C ALA A 145 -4.33 -3.46 -10.69
N LEU A 146 -3.64 -3.40 -9.54
CA LEU A 146 -3.83 -4.32 -8.42
C LEU A 146 -4.89 -3.85 -7.43
N PHE A 147 -5.10 -2.56 -7.27
CA PHE A 147 -5.97 -2.06 -6.23
C PHE A 147 -7.33 -1.64 -6.76
N LEU A 148 -8.33 -1.84 -5.92
CA LEU A 148 -9.64 -1.24 -6.07
C LEU A 148 -9.88 -0.42 -4.81
N GLU A 149 -9.97 0.89 -4.98
CA GLU A 149 -10.29 1.81 -3.90
C GLU A 149 -11.74 1.56 -3.42
N ILE A 150 -11.92 1.47 -2.10
CA ILE A 150 -13.23 1.40 -1.46
C ILE A 150 -13.60 2.79 -0.93
N GLU A 151 -12.69 3.42 -0.20
CA GLU A 151 -12.93 4.69 0.47
C GLU A 151 -11.58 5.40 0.72
N ASN A 152 -11.46 6.62 0.21
CA ASN A 152 -10.26 7.46 0.35
C ASN A 152 -10.56 8.79 1.06
N PHE A 153 -11.79 9.01 1.52
CA PHE A 153 -12.21 10.20 2.26
C PHE A 153 -11.95 11.55 1.57
N ASN A 154 -11.66 11.53 0.26
CA ASN A 154 -11.44 12.71 -0.56
C ASN A 154 -12.75 13.41 -0.93
N PHE A 155 -13.86 12.66 -0.94
CA PHE A 155 -15.17 13.17 -1.31
C PHE A 155 -16.11 13.27 -0.11
N ALA A 156 -16.77 14.42 -0.01
CA ALA A 156 -17.64 14.85 1.07
C ALA A 156 -18.99 14.11 1.09
N ASN A 157 -19.01 12.78 1.19
CA ASN A 157 -20.24 12.06 1.52
C ASN A 157 -20.53 12.22 3.03
N THR A 158 -20.92 13.44 3.40
CA THR A 158 -20.89 13.99 4.77
C THR A 158 -21.89 13.35 5.72
N SER A 159 -22.96 12.73 5.22
CA SER A 159 -24.03 12.19 6.08
C SER A 159 -23.58 10.98 6.91
N LEU A 160 -22.72 10.11 6.34
CA LEU A 160 -22.17 8.94 7.01
C LEU A 160 -21.00 9.30 7.96
N TYR A 161 -20.29 10.38 7.65
CA TYR A 161 -19.09 10.85 8.36
C TYR A 161 -19.38 12.12 9.17
N SER A 162 -20.39 12.04 10.04
CA SER A 162 -20.82 13.18 10.84
C SER A 162 -20.29 13.15 12.28
N ALA A 163 -20.15 14.35 12.86
CA ALA A 163 -19.71 14.54 14.25
C ALA A 163 -20.61 13.82 15.27
N LYS A 164 -21.90 13.63 14.95
CA LYS A 164 -22.85 12.83 15.74
C LYS A 164 -22.33 11.42 16.03
N TYR A 165 -21.59 10.83 15.10
CA TYR A 165 -21.02 9.49 15.22
C TYR A 165 -19.52 9.49 15.48
N GLY A 166 -19.00 10.61 16.01
CA GLY A 166 -17.59 10.78 16.34
C GLY A 166 -16.68 10.81 15.12
N LYS A 167 -17.17 11.28 13.96
CA LYS A 167 -16.44 11.27 12.69
C LYS A 167 -16.28 12.69 12.15
N SER A 168 -15.08 13.02 11.67
CA SER A 168 -14.77 14.32 11.06
C SER A 168 -13.60 14.19 10.08
N PHE A 169 -13.60 14.97 9.01
CA PHE A 169 -12.47 15.03 8.09
C PHE A 169 -11.33 15.88 8.65
N VAL A 170 -10.09 15.43 8.45
CA VAL A 170 -8.87 16.16 8.80
C VAL A 170 -8.15 16.52 7.52
N LYS A 171 -7.82 17.80 7.35
CA LYS A 171 -7.09 18.35 6.19
C LYS A 171 -5.71 18.91 6.55
N ASP A 172 -5.37 18.90 7.83
CA ASP A 172 -4.10 19.41 8.34
C ASP A 172 -2.96 18.50 7.86
N PRO A 173 -1.99 19.01 7.06
CA PRO A 173 -0.87 18.24 6.52
C PRO A 173 -0.09 17.44 7.56
N ALA A 174 -0.01 17.92 8.81
CA ALA A 174 0.69 17.22 9.89
C ALA A 174 0.10 15.85 10.23
N TYR A 175 -1.16 15.61 9.83
CA TYR A 175 -1.90 14.40 10.13
C TYR A 175 -2.22 13.55 8.90
N LEU A 176 -1.84 13.97 7.69
CA LEU A 176 -2.22 13.25 6.46
C LEU A 176 -1.21 12.15 6.15
N ALA A 177 -1.68 10.97 5.74
CA ALA A 177 -0.78 9.87 5.35
C ALA A 177 -0.07 10.16 4.02
N ASN A 178 -0.68 10.98 3.18
CA ASN A 178 -0.39 11.11 1.75
C ASN A 178 -0.75 12.50 1.17
N GLY A 179 -0.91 13.52 2.02
CA GLY A 179 -1.37 14.84 1.59
C GLY A 179 -2.85 14.92 1.23
N THR A 180 -3.61 13.83 1.33
CA THR A 180 -5.07 13.83 1.12
C THR A 180 -5.82 13.82 2.44
N PRO A 181 -7.04 14.40 2.50
CA PRO A 181 -7.85 14.39 3.71
C PRO A 181 -8.09 12.98 4.22
N CYS A 182 -7.98 12.79 5.54
CA CYS A 182 -8.26 11.51 6.18
C CYS A 182 -9.47 11.62 7.11
N LEU A 183 -10.01 10.47 7.53
CA LEU A 183 -11.10 10.44 8.50
C LEU A 183 -10.54 10.36 9.92
N ARG A 184 -10.84 11.36 10.75
CA ARG A 184 -10.76 11.21 12.21
C ARG A 184 -12.01 10.52 12.71
N TRP A 185 -11.81 9.45 13.46
CA TRP A 185 -12.87 8.67 14.08
C TRP A 185 -12.55 8.45 15.56
N GLN A 186 -13.43 8.93 16.43
CA GLN A 186 -13.26 8.95 17.88
C GLN A 186 -14.54 8.53 18.61
N ASN A 187 -14.45 8.38 19.92
CA ASN A 187 -15.59 8.07 20.78
C ASN A 187 -16.75 9.02 20.59
N THR A 188 -17.95 8.45 20.65
CA THR A 188 -19.18 9.18 20.92
C THR A 188 -19.38 9.29 22.44
N ARG A 189 -20.05 10.36 22.89
CA ARG A 189 -20.28 10.64 24.32
C ARG A 189 -21.14 9.59 25.04
N ASP A 190 -21.83 8.74 24.28
CA ASP A 190 -22.76 7.73 24.78
C ASP A 190 -22.11 6.39 25.14
N GLY A 191 -20.77 6.27 25.07
CA GLY A 191 -20.03 5.08 25.52
C GLY A 191 -20.27 3.81 24.71
N LYS A 192 -21.04 3.89 23.61
CA LYS A 192 -21.38 2.75 22.76
C LYS A 192 -20.16 2.23 21.98
N PRO A 193 -20.21 0.97 21.53
CA PRO A 193 -19.20 0.44 20.63
C PRO A 193 -19.01 1.33 19.41
N GLY A 194 -17.76 1.69 19.15
CA GLY A 194 -17.42 2.42 17.95
C GLY A 194 -17.54 1.52 16.73
N MET A 195 -18.18 2.01 15.67
CA MET A 195 -18.15 1.38 14.36
C MET A 195 -17.87 2.39 13.24
N LEU A 196 -16.85 2.09 12.43
CA LEU A 196 -16.68 2.64 11.10
C LEU A 196 -17.20 1.62 10.10
N LYS A 197 -18.36 1.91 9.49
CA LYS A 197 -19.02 1.02 8.52
C LYS A 197 -18.98 1.65 7.13
N ILE A 198 -18.63 0.83 6.16
CA ILE A 198 -18.60 1.20 4.73
C ILE A 198 -19.50 0.24 3.99
N THR A 199 -20.55 0.79 3.36
CA THR A 199 -21.59 0.02 2.65
C THR A 199 -21.43 0.05 1.14
N ASN A 200 -20.72 1.04 0.60
CA ASN A 200 -20.47 1.13 -0.84
C ASN A 200 -19.25 0.27 -1.24
N VAL A 201 -19.36 -1.05 -1.02
CA VAL A 201 -18.31 -2.01 -1.32
C VAL A 201 -18.71 -2.88 -2.52
N PRO A 202 -17.75 -3.37 -3.33
CA PRO A 202 -18.07 -4.35 -4.37
C PRO A 202 -18.68 -5.61 -3.74
N ARG A 203 -19.65 -6.24 -4.40
CA ARG A 203 -20.33 -7.41 -3.82
C ARG A 203 -19.48 -8.68 -3.82
N ASN A 204 -18.69 -8.87 -4.87
CA ASN A 204 -17.90 -10.09 -5.06
C ASN A 204 -16.43 -9.82 -4.75
N TRP A 205 -15.98 -10.35 -3.61
CA TRP A 205 -14.60 -10.26 -3.14
C TRP A 205 -13.75 -11.50 -3.44
N SER A 206 -14.30 -12.52 -4.12
CA SER A 206 -13.56 -13.76 -4.44
C SER A 206 -12.31 -13.52 -5.29
N GLN A 207 -12.29 -12.43 -6.07
CA GLN A 207 -11.15 -12.01 -6.89
C GLN A 207 -10.05 -11.26 -6.13
N PHE A 208 -10.30 -10.87 -4.88
CA PHE A 208 -9.34 -10.13 -4.05
C PHE A 208 -8.57 -11.07 -3.13
N LYS A 209 -7.36 -10.64 -2.77
CA LYS A 209 -6.42 -11.35 -1.90
C LYS A 209 -6.47 -10.79 -0.48
N SER A 210 -6.61 -9.47 -0.35
CA SER A 210 -6.56 -8.75 0.93
C SER A 210 -7.41 -7.49 0.88
N ILE A 211 -7.82 -7.05 2.07
CA ILE A 211 -8.22 -5.66 2.32
C ILE A 211 -7.06 -4.94 3.01
N GLU A 212 -6.78 -3.71 2.58
CA GLU A 212 -5.63 -2.92 3.01
C GLU A 212 -6.10 -1.49 3.34
N PHE A 213 -5.53 -0.88 4.37
CA PHE A 213 -5.86 0.49 4.79
C PHE A 213 -4.76 1.10 5.67
N TRP A 214 -4.80 2.41 5.81
CA TRP A 214 -3.94 3.18 6.70
C TRP A 214 -4.65 3.52 8.01
N ILE A 215 -3.93 3.42 9.13
CA ILE A 215 -4.45 3.85 10.43
C ILE A 215 -3.35 4.45 11.31
N ALA A 216 -3.66 5.55 12.01
CA ALA A 216 -2.83 6.14 13.06
C ALA A 216 -3.61 6.24 14.37
N LEU A 217 -3.02 5.79 15.48
CA LEU A 217 -3.67 5.77 16.79
C LEU A 217 -3.33 7.04 17.57
N GLN A 218 -4.24 8.00 17.65
CA GLN A 218 -4.00 9.25 18.41
C GLN A 218 -4.02 9.01 19.93
N VAL A 219 -4.65 7.91 20.36
CA VAL A 219 -4.62 7.37 21.73
C VAL A 219 -4.36 5.86 21.68
N SER A 220 -3.81 5.28 22.76
CA SER A 220 -3.30 3.91 22.81
C SER A 220 -4.33 2.76 22.70
N ALA A 221 -5.59 3.06 22.35
CA ALA A 221 -6.58 2.05 22.04
C ALA A 221 -6.30 1.42 20.67
N ILE A 222 -6.66 0.15 20.50
CA ILE A 222 -6.51 -0.58 19.23
C ILE A 222 -7.90 -1.09 18.82
N PRO A 223 -8.26 -1.04 17.52
CA PRO A 223 -9.41 -1.76 17.00
C PRO A 223 -9.38 -3.24 17.39
N GLU A 224 -10.46 -3.75 17.97
CA GLU A 224 -10.50 -5.12 18.46
C GLU A 224 -10.84 -6.11 17.34
N ALA A 225 -11.64 -5.65 16.38
CA ALA A 225 -12.09 -6.47 15.28
C ALA A 225 -12.21 -5.69 13.96
N VAL A 226 -11.93 -6.41 12.89
CA VAL A 226 -12.42 -6.09 11.55
C VAL A 226 -13.47 -7.13 11.19
N VAL A 227 -14.62 -6.65 10.73
CA VAL A 227 -15.79 -7.46 10.41
C VAL A 227 -16.25 -7.14 8.99
N MET A 228 -16.57 -8.17 8.23
CA MET A 228 -17.32 -8.00 6.97
C MET A 228 -18.62 -8.76 7.06
N SER A 229 -19.70 -8.18 6.56
CA SER A 229 -20.97 -8.90 6.41
C SER A 229 -21.09 -9.50 5.02
N ALA A 230 -21.73 -10.66 4.94
CA ALA A 230 -22.16 -11.26 3.69
C ALA A 230 -23.69 -11.42 3.67
N GLY A 231 -24.31 -11.14 2.52
CA GLY A 231 -25.72 -11.39 2.27
C GLY A 231 -26.02 -12.89 2.17
N GLY A 232 -27.31 -13.22 2.23
CA GLY A 232 -27.79 -14.60 2.04
C GLY A 232 -27.53 -15.14 0.64
N ALA A 233 -27.53 -16.46 0.49
CA ALA A 233 -27.51 -17.09 -0.83
C ALA A 233 -28.76 -16.71 -1.63
N LYS A 234 -28.63 -16.58 -2.95
CA LYS A 234 -29.76 -16.26 -3.85
C LYS A 234 -30.69 -17.48 -3.88
N LYS A 235 -31.96 -17.34 -3.45
CA LYS A 235 -32.96 -18.39 -3.72
C LYS A 235 -33.19 -18.46 -5.23
N LYS A 236 -33.27 -19.67 -5.79
CA LYS A 236 -33.56 -19.92 -7.21
C LYS A 236 -34.87 -19.20 -7.56
N GLY A 237 -34.88 -18.41 -8.64
CA GLY A 237 -36.06 -17.65 -9.08
C GLY A 237 -36.24 -16.25 -8.49
N VAL A 238 -35.39 -15.80 -7.54
CA VAL A 238 -35.48 -14.45 -6.96
C VAL A 238 -34.34 -13.56 -7.47
N ALA A 239 -34.68 -12.42 -8.09
CA ALA A 239 -33.72 -11.49 -8.69
C ALA A 239 -32.77 -10.85 -7.65
N ALA A 240 -33.21 -10.70 -6.40
CA ALA A 240 -32.44 -10.16 -5.28
C ALA A 240 -32.06 -11.24 -4.25
N ARG A 241 -30.84 -11.17 -3.71
CA ARG A 241 -30.45 -11.93 -2.51
C ARG A 241 -31.13 -11.27 -1.31
N THR A 242 -31.95 -12.00 -0.56
CA THR A 242 -32.64 -11.49 0.63
C THR A 242 -31.63 -11.16 1.72
N ALA A 243 -31.85 -10.05 2.44
CA ALA A 243 -31.22 -9.83 3.73
C ALA A 243 -31.46 -11.05 4.64
N ALA A 244 -30.57 -11.32 5.58
CA ALA A 244 -30.80 -12.38 6.55
C ALA A 244 -32.15 -12.12 7.25
N PRO A 245 -33.09 -13.09 7.27
CA PRO A 245 -34.34 -12.95 8.00
C PRO A 245 -34.06 -12.63 9.48
N PRO A 246 -34.95 -11.89 10.17
CA PRO A 246 -34.86 -11.71 11.61
C PRO A 246 -34.69 -13.06 12.31
N GLY A 247 -33.67 -13.21 13.17
CA GLY A 247 -33.40 -14.45 13.90
C GLY A 247 -32.42 -15.43 13.24
N GLN A 248 -31.93 -15.19 12.01
CA GLN A 248 -30.81 -15.97 11.45
C GLN A 248 -29.45 -15.37 11.81
N ALA A 249 -28.47 -16.24 12.06
CA ALA A 249 -27.08 -15.86 12.31
C ALA A 249 -26.56 -14.95 11.17
N VAL A 250 -26.11 -13.75 11.56
CA VAL A 250 -25.49 -12.81 10.61
C VAL A 250 -24.29 -13.51 9.99
N ARG A 251 -24.26 -13.60 8.66
CA ARG A 251 -23.14 -14.21 7.95
C ARG A 251 -22.01 -13.21 7.92
N THR A 252 -20.94 -13.49 8.65
CA THR A 252 -19.82 -12.55 8.79
C THR A 252 -18.49 -13.23 8.54
N PHE A 253 -17.52 -12.39 8.19
CA PHE A 253 -16.11 -12.69 8.31
C PHE A 253 -15.55 -11.86 9.45
N LEU A 254 -14.77 -12.50 10.34
CA LEU A 254 -14.20 -11.85 11.51
C LEU A 254 -12.70 -12.11 11.62
N ILE A 255 -11.96 -11.05 11.93
CA ILE A 255 -10.63 -11.16 12.53
C ILE A 255 -10.64 -10.46 13.88
N SER A 256 -10.35 -11.23 14.93
CA SER A 256 -10.11 -10.71 16.27
C SER A 256 -8.61 -10.44 16.42
N LYS A 257 -8.24 -9.25 16.92
CA LYS A 257 -6.86 -8.73 17.00
C LYS A 257 -6.31 -8.28 15.63
N VAL A 258 -6.68 -7.06 15.25
CA VAL A 258 -6.12 -6.39 14.07
C VAL A 258 -4.60 -6.17 14.30
N PRO A 259 -3.72 -6.48 13.33
CA PRO A 259 -2.27 -6.43 13.51
C PRO A 259 -1.74 -4.99 13.51
N ILE A 260 -2.01 -4.26 14.59
CA ILE A 260 -1.64 -2.84 14.77
C ILE A 260 -0.79 -2.71 16.04
N LYS A 261 0.29 -1.92 15.96
CA LYS A 261 1.13 -1.56 17.11
C LYS A 261 0.59 -0.31 17.80
N LYS A 262 0.82 -0.18 19.11
CA LYS A 262 0.45 1.00 19.90
C LYS A 262 1.39 2.18 19.59
N THR A 263 1.16 2.87 18.48
CA THR A 263 1.93 4.06 18.08
C THR A 263 1.03 5.10 17.42
N LYS A 264 1.41 6.37 17.58
CA LYS A 264 0.79 7.51 16.89
C LYS A 264 1.17 7.63 15.42
N ALA A 265 2.21 6.91 15.00
CA ALA A 265 2.61 6.85 13.60
C ALA A 265 1.53 6.20 12.72
N TRP A 266 1.47 6.62 11.46
CA TRP A 266 0.71 5.93 10.42
C TRP A 266 1.22 4.50 10.25
N GLN A 267 0.28 3.56 10.19
CA GLN A 267 0.55 2.14 10.03
C GLN A 267 -0.26 1.60 8.86
N TYR A 268 0.43 0.87 7.99
CA TYR A 268 -0.21 0.11 6.94
C TYR A 268 -0.74 -1.20 7.49
N VAL A 269 -2.04 -1.43 7.31
CA VAL A 269 -2.69 -2.67 7.72
C VAL A 269 -3.06 -3.45 6.48
N ARG A 270 -2.57 -4.70 6.39
CA ARG A 270 -2.95 -5.66 5.34
C ARG A 270 -3.57 -6.88 6.00
N ILE A 271 -4.83 -7.15 5.67
CA ILE A 271 -5.57 -8.31 6.16
C ILE A 271 -5.84 -9.24 4.97
N PRO A 272 -5.15 -10.39 4.88
CA PRO A 272 -5.46 -11.42 3.89
C PRO A 272 -6.92 -11.89 4.06
N LEU A 273 -7.72 -11.90 3.00
CA LEU A 273 -9.11 -12.37 3.10
C LEU A 273 -9.20 -13.84 3.51
N ALA A 274 -8.17 -14.62 3.20
CA ALA A 274 -8.05 -16.03 3.59
C ALA A 274 -7.83 -16.23 5.10
N SER A 275 -7.41 -15.20 5.86
CA SER A 275 -7.24 -15.31 7.31
C SER A 275 -8.52 -15.00 8.09
N LEU A 276 -9.58 -14.55 7.41
CA LEU A 276 -10.83 -14.21 8.06
C LEU A 276 -11.61 -15.47 8.45
N LYS A 277 -12.10 -15.52 9.69
CA LYS A 277 -12.95 -16.60 10.16
C LYS A 277 -14.38 -16.39 9.64
N SER A 278 -14.86 -17.31 8.82
CA SER A 278 -16.26 -17.29 8.34
C SER A 278 -17.22 -17.79 9.42
N GLN A 279 -18.32 -17.08 9.62
CA GLN A 279 -19.40 -17.42 10.52
C GLN A 279 -20.72 -17.43 9.75
N GLY A 280 -21.63 -18.36 10.10
CA GLY A 280 -22.96 -18.43 9.48
C GLY A 280 -22.97 -18.77 7.98
N GLY A 281 -21.90 -19.39 7.45
CA GLY A 281 -21.79 -19.71 6.02
C GLY A 281 -21.58 -18.48 5.14
N ALA A 282 -20.84 -17.48 5.64
CA ALA A 282 -20.47 -16.30 4.87
C ALA A 282 -19.61 -16.67 3.65
N THR A 283 -19.92 -16.04 2.51
CA THR A 283 -19.19 -16.23 1.26
C THR A 283 -18.66 -14.88 0.77
N LEU A 284 -17.46 -14.88 0.19
CA LEU A 284 -16.87 -13.66 -0.38
C LEU A 284 -17.62 -13.21 -1.66
N GLU A 285 -18.50 -14.02 -2.22
CA GLU A 285 -19.31 -13.65 -3.41
C GLU A 285 -20.50 -12.73 -3.08
N ALA A 286 -20.73 -12.43 -1.79
CA ALA A 286 -21.95 -11.78 -1.33
C ALA A 286 -21.67 -10.69 -0.28
N VAL A 287 -20.50 -10.07 -0.29
CA VAL A 287 -20.14 -9.03 0.71
C VAL A 287 -21.08 -7.84 0.59
N THR A 288 -21.58 -7.34 1.73
CA THR A 288 -22.51 -6.19 1.78
C THR A 288 -21.91 -4.97 2.47
N ASP A 289 -20.98 -5.17 3.40
CA ASP A 289 -20.31 -4.08 4.10
C ASP A 289 -18.99 -4.54 4.71
N PHE A 290 -18.14 -3.55 4.96
CA PHE A 290 -16.90 -3.65 5.71
C PHE A 290 -16.99 -2.77 6.96
N ARG A 291 -16.46 -3.28 8.08
CA ARG A 291 -16.55 -2.63 9.39
C ARG A 291 -15.23 -2.74 10.15
N ILE A 292 -14.79 -1.62 10.72
CA ILE A 292 -13.78 -1.58 11.78
C ILE A 292 -14.51 -1.32 13.10
N GLN A 293 -14.24 -2.14 14.13
CA GLN A 293 -14.95 -2.10 15.40
C GLN A 293 -14.02 -1.85 16.59
N VAL A 294 -14.50 -1.00 17.50
CA VAL A 294 -13.91 -0.76 18.81
C VAL A 294 -14.97 -1.10 19.87
N PRO A 295 -14.64 -1.86 20.92
CA PRO A 295 -15.58 -2.17 21.99
C PRO A 295 -16.08 -0.89 22.70
N GLY A 296 -17.28 -0.98 23.26
CA GLY A 296 -17.84 0.10 24.08
C GLY A 296 -16.99 0.35 25.33
N GLY A 297 -17.14 1.55 25.90
CA GLY A 297 -16.43 1.96 27.12
C GLY A 297 -14.93 2.23 27.00
N LYS A 298 -14.30 1.99 25.83
CA LYS A 298 -12.88 2.33 25.59
C LYS A 298 -12.74 3.66 24.88
N THR A 299 -11.92 4.57 25.40
CA THR A 299 -11.53 5.81 24.72
C THR A 299 -10.59 5.54 23.55
N PHE A 300 -10.98 5.96 22.36
CA PHE A 300 -10.24 5.85 21.11
C PHE A 300 -10.36 7.14 20.27
N ASN A 301 -9.34 7.36 19.44
CA ASN A 301 -9.25 8.40 18.45
C ASN A 301 -8.26 7.92 17.41
N PHE A 302 -8.76 7.63 16.21
CA PHE A 302 -8.00 7.10 15.09
C PHE A 302 -8.08 8.06 13.91
N LEU A 303 -7.00 8.12 13.16
CA LEU A 303 -7.03 8.60 11.78
C LEU A 303 -7.04 7.37 10.89
N VAL A 304 -7.94 7.33 9.92
CA VAL A 304 -8.10 6.21 8.97
C VAL A 304 -8.09 6.77 7.55
N ASP A 305 -7.41 6.08 6.65
CA ASP A 305 -7.30 6.51 5.26
C ASP A 305 -7.12 5.34 4.27
N ASP A 306 -7.37 5.61 2.98
CA ASP A 306 -7.08 4.77 1.81
C ASP A 306 -7.44 3.28 2.00
N ILE A 307 -8.73 3.03 2.22
CA ILE A 307 -9.28 1.68 2.36
C ILE A 307 -9.48 1.10 0.96
N ARG A 308 -8.83 -0.03 0.70
CA ARG A 308 -8.73 -0.62 -0.64
C ARG A 308 -8.65 -2.14 -0.63
N LEU A 309 -9.02 -2.74 -1.75
CA LEU A 309 -8.92 -4.17 -2.00
C LEU A 309 -7.78 -4.46 -2.94
N ARG A 310 -6.95 -5.43 -2.59
CA ARG A 310 -5.87 -5.91 -3.47
C ARG A 310 -6.34 -7.12 -4.25
N LYS A 311 -6.27 -7.06 -5.58
CA LYS A 311 -6.63 -8.16 -6.49
C LYS A 311 -5.64 -9.31 -6.38
N LYS A 312 -6.13 -10.53 -6.59
CA LYS A 312 -5.29 -11.71 -6.80
C LYS A 312 -4.47 -11.54 -8.09
N ASN A 313 -3.37 -12.30 -8.20
CA ASN A 313 -2.62 -12.35 -9.45
C ASN A 313 -3.53 -12.81 -10.61
N PRO A 314 -3.34 -12.33 -11.85
CA PRO A 314 -4.18 -12.70 -12.99
C PRO A 314 -4.37 -14.21 -13.16
N GLN A 315 -3.32 -15.01 -12.96
CA GLN A 315 -3.39 -16.47 -13.03
C GLN A 315 -4.21 -17.11 -11.89
N GLN A 316 -4.24 -16.50 -10.71
CA GLN A 316 -5.05 -16.96 -9.58
C GLN A 316 -6.51 -16.54 -9.71
N ALA A 317 -6.78 -15.37 -10.31
CA ALA A 317 -8.13 -14.92 -10.62
C ALA A 317 -8.81 -15.86 -11.63
N ALA A 318 -8.08 -16.27 -12.68
CA ALA A 318 -8.56 -17.18 -13.74
C ALA A 318 -8.86 -18.62 -13.25
N ARG A 319 -8.29 -19.05 -12.12
CA ARG A 319 -8.50 -20.38 -11.53
C ARG A 319 -9.62 -20.44 -10.48
N SER A 320 -10.38 -19.36 -10.27
CA SER A 320 -11.57 -19.42 -9.41
C SER A 320 -12.54 -20.47 -9.97
N PRO A 321 -13.22 -21.27 -9.12
CA PRO A 321 -13.81 -22.52 -9.57
C PRO A 321 -14.88 -22.27 -10.63
N ARG A 322 -14.67 -22.77 -11.86
CA ARG A 322 -15.80 -23.10 -12.71
C ARG A 322 -16.58 -24.16 -11.95
N LYS A 323 -17.81 -23.81 -11.54
CA LYS A 323 -18.77 -24.71 -10.90
C LYS A 323 -18.69 -26.08 -11.58
N ARG A 324 -18.35 -27.11 -10.82
CA ARG A 324 -18.75 -28.49 -11.11
C ARG A 324 -20.13 -28.69 -10.51
#